data_AF-A0A3D0T6Z7-F1
#
_entry.id   AF-A0A3D0T6Z7-F1
#
_cell.length_a   1.000
_cell.length_b   1.000
_cell.length_c   1.000
_cell.angle_alpha   90.00
_cell.angle_beta   90.00
_cell.angle_gamma   90.00
#
_symmetry.space_group_name_H-M   'P 1'
#
loop_
_entity.id
_entity.type
_entity.pdbx_description
1 polymer ?
#
loop_
_entity_poly.entity_id
_entity_poly.type
_entity_poly.pdbx_seq_one_letter_code
_entity_poly.pdbx_strand_id
1 'polypeptide(L)'
;MKKIFLIFSFLLLIYMMWPGPSSINQFNALPDSEKSKLEGDTVQIPNVAAYFSNNFRNFVVPFYSDNYQNLVKLPLPPLKLNHPPEFSWTAIKRHTDTTYLEELVYPLRDSLYVNGFEPFEETGDPKYWGATKFEIGSSVWFTKTTLRFYPSLVWVKVVTWLGIILSTALLYRMGRAILK
;
A
#
# COMPACT_ATOMS: atom_id res chain seq x y z
N MET A 1 -32.30 1.83 16.97
CA MET A 1 -31.17 2.75 16.68
C MET A 1 -29.98 2.55 17.61
N LYS A 2 -30.08 2.74 18.94
CA LYS A 2 -28.90 2.61 19.85
C LYS A 2 -28.20 1.25 19.78
N LYS A 3 -28.95 0.14 19.80
CA LYS A 3 -28.38 -1.22 19.70
C LYS A 3 -27.66 -1.46 18.36
N ILE A 4 -28.28 -1.04 17.26
CA ILE A 4 -27.70 -1.14 15.91
C ILE A 4 -26.39 -0.35 15.84
N PHE A 5 -26.38 0.90 16.32
CA PHE A 5 -25.17 1.72 16.37
C PHE A 5 -24.05 1.05 17.17
N LEU A 6 -24.34 0.50 18.34
CA LEU A 6 -23.35 -0.21 19.16
C LEU A 6 -22.81 -1.46 18.45
N ILE A 7 -23.66 -2.22 17.76
CA ILE A 7 -23.23 -3.40 16.99
C ILE A 7 -22.29 -2.98 15.86
N PHE A 8 -22.66 -1.99 15.05
CA PHE A 8 -21.81 -1.51 13.96
C PHE A 8 -20.51 -0.88 14.46
N SER A 9 -20.57 -0.14 15.56
CA SER A 9 -19.39 0.42 16.24
C SER A 9 -18.44 -0.68 16.70
N PHE A 10 -18.97 -1.76 17.28
CA PHE A 10 -18.16 -2.90 17.71
C PHE A 10 -17.57 -3.69 16.54
N LEU A 11 -18.34 -3.92 15.47
CA LEU A 11 -17.85 -4.54 14.24
C LEU A 11 -16.74 -3.71 13.58
N LEU A 12 -16.88 -2.38 13.57
CA LEU A 12 -15.84 -1.47 13.09
C LEU A 12 -14.56 -1.61 13.93
N LEU A 13 -14.68 -1.70 15.25
CA LEU A 13 -13.51 -1.91 16.12
C LEU A 13 -12.81 -3.23 15.82
N ILE A 14 -13.57 -4.32 15.70
CA ILE A 14 -13.04 -5.65 15.33
C ILE A 14 -12.30 -5.56 14.00
N TYR A 15 -12.90 -4.92 13.00
CA TYR A 15 -12.29 -4.73 11.70
C TYR A 15 -10.97 -3.95 11.79
N MET A 16 -10.95 -2.81 12.49
CA MET A 16 -9.76 -1.98 12.62
C MET A 16 -8.63 -2.69 13.39
N MET A 17 -8.99 -3.46 14.43
CA MET A 17 -8.05 -4.17 15.30
C MET A 17 -7.63 -5.55 14.78
N TRP A 18 -8.23 -6.00 13.68
CA TRP A 18 -7.92 -7.29 13.08
C TRP A 18 -6.42 -7.38 12.73
N PRO A 19 -5.78 -8.56 12.90
CA PRO A 19 -4.36 -8.70 12.63
C PRO A 19 -4.03 -8.40 11.16
N GLY A 20 -2.81 -7.93 10.93
CA GLY A 20 -2.28 -7.63 9.61
C GLY A 20 -0.76 -7.51 9.67
N PRO A 21 -0.11 -7.22 8.53
CA PRO A 21 1.33 -7.06 8.51
C PRO A 21 1.75 -5.86 9.36
N SER A 22 2.87 -6.02 10.09
CA SER A 22 3.48 -4.98 10.92
C SER A 22 4.68 -4.31 10.25
N SER A 23 5.26 -4.97 9.25
CA SER A 23 6.43 -4.45 8.53
C SER A 23 6.48 -4.96 7.08
N ILE A 24 7.27 -4.28 6.26
CA ILE A 24 7.46 -4.66 4.85
C ILE A 24 8.07 -6.06 4.69
N ASN A 25 8.82 -6.56 5.68
CA ASN A 25 9.52 -7.84 5.61
C ASN A 25 8.59 -9.07 5.65
N GLN A 26 7.31 -8.88 5.99
CA GLN A 26 6.32 -9.94 5.96
C GLN A 26 5.70 -10.14 4.58
N PHE A 27 5.87 -9.17 3.68
CA PHE A 27 5.47 -9.31 2.29
C PHE A 27 6.46 -10.23 1.58
N ASN A 28 5.93 -11.08 0.70
CA ASN A 28 6.76 -12.01 -0.06
C ASN A 28 7.65 -11.24 -1.03
N ALA A 29 8.87 -11.71 -1.22
CA ALA A 29 9.70 -11.21 -2.30
C ALA A 29 9.03 -11.49 -3.66
N LEU A 30 9.21 -10.59 -4.60
CA LEU A 30 8.75 -10.79 -5.98
C LEU A 30 9.46 -12.03 -6.56
N PRO A 31 8.77 -12.94 -7.26
CA PRO A 31 9.41 -14.10 -7.89
C PRO A 31 10.35 -13.64 -9.01
N ASP A 32 11.38 -14.45 -9.28
CA ASP A 32 12.38 -14.20 -10.32
C ASP A 32 12.94 -12.76 -10.27
N SER A 33 13.25 -12.32 -9.05
CA SER A 33 13.72 -10.96 -8.78
C SER A 33 14.93 -10.93 -7.88
N GLU A 34 15.67 -9.83 -7.97
CA GLU A 34 16.79 -9.53 -7.09
C GLU A 34 16.46 -8.35 -6.18
N LYS A 35 16.63 -8.53 -4.86
CA LYS A 35 16.34 -7.48 -3.88
C LYS A 35 17.38 -6.36 -4.00
N SER A 36 16.90 -5.13 -4.18
CA SER A 36 17.73 -3.93 -4.25
C SER A 36 18.48 -3.70 -2.94
N LYS A 37 19.77 -3.38 -3.07
CA LYS A 37 20.64 -2.90 -1.99
C LYS A 37 21.04 -1.44 -2.16
N LEU A 38 20.38 -0.72 -3.09
CA LEU A 38 20.68 0.68 -3.35
C LEU A 38 20.25 1.57 -2.18
N GLU A 39 20.93 2.71 -2.05
CA GLU A 39 20.60 3.72 -1.05
C GLU A 39 19.13 4.16 -1.15
N GLY A 40 18.46 4.19 0.00
CA GLY A 40 17.04 4.52 0.09
C GLY A 40 16.08 3.37 -0.26
N ASP A 41 16.57 2.19 -0.62
CA ASP A 41 15.77 0.96 -0.72
C ASP A 41 16.04 -0.02 0.44
N THR A 42 16.93 0.38 1.37
CA THR A 42 17.35 -0.45 2.52
C THR A 42 16.98 0.21 3.85
N VAL A 43 17.85 0.14 4.86
CA VAL A 43 17.59 0.57 6.25
C VAL A 43 17.41 2.08 6.42
N GLN A 44 17.78 2.89 5.43
CA GLN A 44 17.68 4.35 5.51
C GLN A 44 16.21 4.82 5.55
N ILE A 45 15.31 4.10 4.87
CA ILE A 45 13.87 4.43 4.83
C ILE A 45 13.08 3.27 5.46
N PRO A 46 12.32 3.49 6.53
CA PRO A 46 11.59 2.42 7.18
C PRO A 46 10.49 1.87 6.28
N ASN A 47 10.27 0.55 6.39
CA ASN A 47 9.22 -0.19 5.66
C ASN A 47 9.26 -0.03 4.14
N VAL A 48 10.46 0.08 3.57
CA VAL A 48 10.69 0.05 2.13
C VAL A 48 11.39 -1.24 1.74
N ALA A 49 11.01 -1.79 0.59
CA ALA A 49 11.71 -2.87 -0.07
C ALA A 49 11.62 -2.67 -1.58
N ALA A 50 12.73 -2.83 -2.30
CA ALA A 50 12.72 -2.78 -3.76
C ALA A 50 13.31 -4.04 -4.38
N TYR A 51 12.86 -4.36 -5.58
CA TYR A 51 13.19 -5.56 -6.32
C TYR A 51 13.42 -5.21 -7.79
N PHE A 52 14.49 -5.72 -8.35
CA PHE A 52 14.76 -5.70 -9.78
C PHE A 52 14.24 -6.98 -10.39
N SER A 53 13.47 -6.87 -11.48
CA SER A 53 12.83 -8.03 -12.09
C SER A 53 12.53 -7.77 -13.58
N ASN A 54 11.93 -8.76 -14.22
CA ASN A 54 11.29 -8.61 -15.53
C ASN A 54 9.77 -8.76 -15.43
N ASN A 55 9.21 -8.54 -14.23
CA ASN A 55 7.78 -8.55 -14.00
C ASN A 55 7.22 -7.13 -14.15
N PHE A 56 6.09 -7.02 -14.83
CA PHE A 56 5.41 -5.77 -15.14
C PHE A 56 4.15 -5.60 -14.28
N ARG A 57 3.56 -4.41 -14.32
CA ARG A 57 2.38 -3.98 -13.53
C ARG A 57 1.29 -5.05 -13.48
N ASN A 58 0.95 -5.64 -14.62
CA ASN A 58 -0.11 -6.64 -14.76
C ASN A 58 0.11 -7.87 -13.89
N PHE A 59 1.36 -8.19 -13.56
CA PHE A 59 1.73 -9.28 -12.66
C PHE A 59 1.98 -8.78 -11.24
N VAL A 60 2.77 -7.71 -11.10
CA VAL A 60 3.27 -7.19 -9.82
C VAL A 60 2.12 -6.77 -8.90
N VAL A 61 1.15 -6.05 -9.44
CA VAL A 61 0.04 -5.50 -8.66
C VAL A 61 -0.87 -6.61 -8.12
N PRO A 62 -1.39 -7.55 -8.94
CA PRO A 62 -2.17 -8.67 -8.42
C PRO A 62 -1.38 -9.52 -7.43
N PHE A 63 -0.09 -9.78 -7.69
CA PHE A 63 0.77 -10.54 -6.79
C PHE A 63 0.80 -9.93 -5.37
N TYR A 64 1.03 -8.62 -5.27
CA TYR A 64 1.06 -7.95 -3.96
C TYR A 64 -0.33 -7.75 -3.36
N SER A 65 -1.38 -7.61 -4.16
CA SER A 65 -2.77 -7.61 -3.69
C SER A 65 -3.11 -8.94 -3.01
N ASP A 66 -2.78 -10.06 -3.65
CA ASP A 66 -3.02 -11.40 -3.12
C ASP A 66 -2.13 -11.68 -1.91
N ASN A 67 -0.86 -11.28 -1.95
CA ASN A 67 0.02 -11.41 -0.81
C ASN A 67 -0.49 -10.63 0.41
N TYR A 68 -0.95 -9.39 0.21
CA TYR A 68 -1.51 -8.57 1.28
C TYR A 68 -2.81 -9.17 1.84
N GLN A 69 -3.68 -9.64 0.95
CA GLN A 69 -4.90 -10.35 1.30
C GLN A 69 -4.63 -11.62 2.12
N ASN A 70 -3.60 -12.39 1.76
CA ASN A 70 -3.20 -13.59 2.49
C ASN A 70 -2.62 -13.29 3.88
N LEU A 71 -1.97 -12.13 4.04
CA LEU A 71 -1.45 -11.67 5.34
C LEU A 71 -2.56 -11.18 6.27
N VAL A 72 -3.57 -10.49 5.72
CA VAL A 72 -4.67 -9.89 6.50
C VAL A 72 -5.83 -10.87 6.71
N LYS A 73 -6.07 -11.80 5.79
CA LYS A 73 -7.11 -12.85 5.83
C LYS A 73 -8.52 -12.32 6.07
N LEU A 74 -8.81 -11.10 5.64
CA LEU A 74 -10.17 -10.59 5.62
C LEU A 74 -10.94 -11.23 4.46
N PRO A 75 -12.28 -11.23 4.45
CA PRO A 75 -13.05 -11.79 3.34
C PRO A 75 -12.97 -10.96 2.06
N LEU A 76 -12.64 -9.66 2.16
CA LEU A 76 -12.55 -8.75 1.03
C LEU A 76 -11.08 -8.42 0.72
N PRO A 77 -10.68 -8.40 -0.56
CA PRO A 77 -9.34 -7.99 -0.97
C PRO A 77 -9.08 -6.51 -0.62
N PRO A 78 -7.80 -6.08 -0.56
CA PRO A 78 -7.49 -4.67 -0.39
C PRO A 78 -8.06 -3.86 -1.58
N LEU A 79 -8.50 -2.63 -1.29
CA LEU A 79 -8.93 -1.72 -2.36
C LEU A 79 -7.70 -1.25 -3.12
N LYS A 80 -7.82 -1.19 -4.44
CA LYS A 80 -6.76 -0.73 -5.34
C LYS A 80 -7.04 0.69 -5.78
N LEU A 81 -6.17 1.62 -5.45
CA LEU A 81 -6.23 3.03 -5.87
C LEU A 81 -5.05 3.33 -6.79
N ASN A 82 -5.33 3.95 -7.94
CA ASN A 82 -4.30 4.38 -8.88
C ASN A 82 -3.96 5.84 -8.59
N HIS A 83 -2.67 6.13 -8.40
CA HIS A 83 -2.16 7.46 -8.12
C HIS A 83 -1.32 8.00 -9.29
N PRO A 84 -1.25 9.33 -9.46
CA PRO A 84 -0.34 9.92 -10.42
C PRO A 84 1.13 9.57 -10.04
N PRO A 85 2.00 9.22 -11.01
CA PRO A 85 3.40 8.88 -10.78
C PRO A 85 4.16 9.90 -9.93
N GLU A 86 3.87 11.18 -10.07
CA GLU A 86 4.50 12.29 -9.35
C GLU A 86 4.29 12.21 -7.84
N PHE A 87 3.20 11.55 -7.40
CA PHE A 87 2.92 11.35 -5.99
C PHE A 87 3.93 10.39 -5.32
N SER A 88 4.69 9.61 -6.10
CA SER A 88 5.71 8.69 -5.58
C SER A 88 6.82 9.42 -4.81
N TRP A 89 7.07 10.69 -5.14
CA TRP A 89 8.06 11.53 -4.45
C TRP A 89 7.70 11.78 -2.99
N THR A 90 6.40 11.75 -2.69
CA THR A 90 5.85 11.86 -1.34
C THR A 90 5.62 10.47 -0.74
N ALA A 91 4.96 9.59 -1.48
CA ALA A 91 4.49 8.31 -0.99
C ALA A 91 5.59 7.25 -0.82
N ILE A 92 6.68 7.28 -1.62
CA ILE A 92 7.77 6.29 -1.58
C ILE A 92 9.05 6.94 -1.05
N LYS A 93 9.68 7.81 -1.85
CA LYS A 93 10.84 8.63 -1.48
C LYS A 93 11.05 9.71 -2.52
N ARG A 94 11.72 10.80 -2.13
CA ARG A 94 12.04 11.89 -3.07
C ARG A 94 12.86 11.37 -4.25
N HIS A 95 12.57 11.89 -5.44
CA HIS A 95 13.25 11.53 -6.70
C HIS A 95 13.14 10.04 -7.02
N THR A 96 11.99 9.43 -6.75
CA THR A 96 11.70 8.07 -7.23
C THR A 96 11.24 8.17 -8.69
N ASP A 97 11.93 7.45 -9.57
CA ASP A 97 11.46 7.23 -10.93
C ASP A 97 10.27 6.26 -10.90
N THR A 98 9.21 6.62 -11.60
CA THR A 98 7.92 5.93 -11.52
C THR A 98 7.23 5.94 -12.87
N THR A 99 6.77 4.77 -13.30
CA THR A 99 5.85 4.61 -14.43
C THR A 99 4.41 4.46 -13.94
N TYR A 100 4.22 3.76 -12.82
CA TYR A 100 2.92 3.67 -12.14
C TYR A 100 3.09 3.64 -10.63
N LEU A 101 2.10 4.19 -9.94
CA LEU A 101 1.97 4.13 -8.50
C LEU A 101 0.57 3.63 -8.14
N GLU A 102 0.51 2.50 -7.46
CA GLU A 102 -0.74 1.98 -6.95
C GLU A 102 -0.69 1.83 -5.44
N GLU A 103 -1.84 2.05 -4.81
CA GLU A 103 -2.05 1.86 -3.39
C GLU A 103 -3.02 0.70 -3.17
N LEU A 104 -2.61 -0.27 -2.37
CA LEU A 104 -3.42 -1.36 -1.87
C LEU A 104 -3.78 -1.03 -0.43
N VAL A 105 -5.06 -0.73 -0.16
CA VAL A 105 -5.50 -0.18 1.12
C VAL A 105 -6.63 -0.99 1.76
N TYR A 106 -6.50 -1.22 3.06
CA TYR A 106 -7.64 -1.52 3.91
C TYR A 106 -8.05 -0.23 4.64
N PRO A 107 -9.21 0.37 4.30
CA PRO A 107 -9.62 1.64 4.86
C PRO A 107 -9.54 1.68 6.39
N LEU A 108 -9.10 2.81 6.95
CA LEU A 108 -8.94 2.99 8.41
C LEU A 108 -7.95 2.01 9.08
N ARG A 109 -7.17 1.27 8.31
CA ARG A 109 -6.16 0.33 8.80
C ARG A 109 -4.78 0.68 8.29
N ASP A 110 -4.37 0.06 7.20
CA ASP A 110 -2.98 0.06 6.76
C ASP A 110 -2.97 0.17 5.23
N SER A 111 -1.87 0.66 4.69
CA SER A 111 -1.73 0.92 3.26
C SER A 111 -0.38 0.45 2.74
N LEU A 112 -0.39 -0.23 1.59
CA LEU A 112 0.80 -0.66 0.86
C LEU A 112 0.85 0.09 -0.47
N TYR A 113 1.91 0.85 -0.68
CA TYR A 113 2.20 1.46 -1.97
C TYR A 113 3.10 0.52 -2.79
N VAL A 114 2.68 0.28 -4.03
CA VAL A 114 3.39 -0.48 -5.04
C VAL A 114 3.77 0.48 -6.16
N ASN A 115 5.05 0.80 -6.22
CA ASN A 115 5.62 1.66 -7.24
C ASN A 115 6.40 0.82 -8.25
N GLY A 116 6.10 0.97 -9.53
CA GLY A 116 6.87 0.32 -10.58
C GLY A 116 7.49 1.33 -11.52
N PHE A 117 8.77 1.12 -11.81
CA PHE A 117 9.50 1.81 -12.86
C PHE A 117 9.80 0.82 -13.98
N GLU A 118 9.24 1.11 -15.15
CA GLU A 118 9.24 0.22 -16.32
C GLU A 118 9.71 1.01 -17.55
N PRO A 119 11.04 1.21 -17.70
CA PRO A 119 11.62 1.88 -18.87
C PRO A 119 11.39 1.13 -20.19
N PHE A 120 11.14 -0.17 -20.14
CA PHE A 120 10.87 -1.02 -21.30
C PHE A 120 9.43 -1.52 -21.30
N GLU A 121 8.96 -1.98 -22.44
CA GLU A 121 7.74 -2.78 -22.59
C GLU A 121 8.01 -4.26 -22.29
N GLU A 122 6.93 -5.05 -22.18
CA GLU A 122 7.01 -6.51 -22.01
C GLU A 122 7.74 -7.19 -23.18
N THR A 123 7.72 -6.58 -24.38
CA THR A 123 8.46 -7.02 -25.57
C THR A 123 9.97 -6.74 -25.50
N GLY A 124 10.41 -5.92 -24.54
CA GLY A 124 11.80 -5.45 -24.41
C GLY A 124 12.11 -4.17 -25.19
N ASP A 125 11.12 -3.56 -25.84
CA ASP A 125 11.28 -2.29 -26.54
C ASP A 125 11.35 -1.11 -25.54
N PRO A 126 12.21 -0.10 -25.77
CA PRO A 126 12.30 1.05 -24.89
C PRO A 126 11.07 1.96 -25.04
N LYS A 127 10.45 2.35 -23.91
CA LYS A 127 9.28 3.26 -23.92
C LYS A 127 9.65 4.72 -24.21
N TYR A 128 10.90 5.10 -23.99
CA TYR A 128 11.38 6.46 -24.20
C TYR A 128 12.86 6.47 -24.58
N TRP A 129 13.30 7.56 -25.21
CA TRP A 129 14.70 7.76 -25.58
C TRP A 129 15.58 7.81 -24.33
N GLY A 130 16.60 6.94 -24.26
CA GLY A 130 17.52 6.89 -23.12
C GLY A 130 17.06 5.96 -22.00
N ALA A 131 16.06 5.10 -22.24
CA ALA A 131 15.72 4.00 -21.34
C ALA A 131 16.94 3.12 -21.05
N THR A 132 17.32 3.03 -19.77
CA THR A 132 18.45 2.22 -19.30
C THR A 132 17.97 0.95 -18.64
N LYS A 133 18.63 -0.17 -18.95
CA LYS A 133 18.44 -1.43 -18.23
C LYS A 133 19.14 -1.35 -16.87
N PHE A 134 18.64 -2.11 -15.90
CA PHE A 134 19.31 -2.22 -14.60
C PHE A 134 20.30 -3.36 -14.65
N GLU A 135 21.59 -3.04 -14.53
CA GLU A 135 22.66 -4.02 -14.48
C GLU A 135 23.12 -4.19 -13.04
N ILE A 136 22.90 -5.38 -12.48
CA ILE A 136 23.28 -5.72 -11.10
C ILE A 136 24.09 -7.00 -11.14
N GLY A 137 25.38 -6.88 -10.84
CA GLY A 137 26.32 -7.97 -11.02
C GLY A 137 26.36 -8.43 -12.48
N SER A 138 25.98 -9.68 -12.73
CA SER A 138 25.92 -10.28 -14.08
C SER A 138 24.50 -10.31 -14.68
N SER A 139 23.50 -9.81 -13.96
CA SER A 139 22.09 -9.89 -14.35
C SER A 139 21.60 -8.55 -14.90
N VAL A 140 20.75 -8.62 -15.92
CA VAL A 140 20.13 -7.45 -16.55
C VAL A 140 18.62 -7.52 -16.35
N TRP A 141 18.06 -6.45 -15.81
CA TRP A 141 16.65 -6.35 -15.47
C TRP A 141 15.98 -5.17 -16.19
N PHE A 142 14.71 -5.35 -16.57
CA PHE A 142 13.93 -4.33 -17.27
C PHE A 142 13.08 -3.47 -16.36
N THR A 143 12.70 -3.98 -15.19
CA THR A 143 11.81 -3.28 -14.26
C THR A 143 12.39 -3.20 -12.87
N LYS A 144 12.00 -2.15 -12.15
CA LYS A 144 12.25 -2.00 -10.73
C LYS A 144 10.94 -1.74 -10.01
N THR A 145 10.59 -2.62 -9.09
CA THR A 145 9.43 -2.47 -8.22
C THR A 145 9.89 -2.03 -6.84
N THR A 146 9.34 -0.95 -6.32
CA THR A 146 9.58 -0.45 -4.96
C THR A 146 8.27 -0.48 -4.18
N LEU A 147 8.32 -1.07 -3.00
CA LEU A 147 7.22 -1.17 -2.08
C LEU A 147 7.46 -0.23 -0.90
N ARG A 148 6.40 0.41 -0.42
CA ARG A 148 6.42 1.08 0.87
C ARG A 148 5.17 0.77 1.66
N PHE A 149 5.35 0.27 2.88
CA PHE A 149 4.25 -0.11 3.76
C PHE A 149 4.06 0.90 4.89
N TYR A 150 2.81 1.32 5.08
CA TYR A 150 2.38 2.25 6.13
C TYR A 150 1.50 1.51 7.15
N PRO A 151 2.09 0.94 8.21
CA PRO A 151 1.32 0.37 9.31
C PRO A 151 0.72 1.48 10.17
N SER A 152 -0.54 1.34 10.55
CA SER A 152 -1.15 2.19 11.57
C SER A 152 -0.96 1.60 12.96
N LEU A 153 -0.52 2.46 13.88
CA LEU A 153 -0.35 2.09 15.28
C LEU A 153 -1.71 1.77 15.91
N VAL A 154 -1.73 0.76 16.79
CA VAL A 154 -2.94 0.28 17.46
C VAL A 154 -3.67 1.41 18.20
N TRP A 155 -2.95 2.28 18.90
CA TRP A 155 -3.55 3.40 19.62
C TRP A 155 -4.19 4.43 18.68
N VAL A 156 -3.60 4.68 17.50
CA VAL A 156 -4.18 5.57 16.48
C VAL A 156 -5.50 5.02 15.98
N LYS A 157 -5.58 3.70 15.77
CA LYS A 157 -6.82 3.01 15.37
C LYS A 157 -7.91 3.18 16.43
N VAL A 158 -7.58 3.02 17.71
CA VAL A 158 -8.53 3.21 18.83
C VAL A 158 -8.99 4.67 18.94
N VAL A 159 -8.08 5.64 18.85
CA VAL A 159 -8.42 7.08 18.88
C VAL A 159 -9.32 7.45 17.70
N THR A 160 -9.00 6.96 16.51
CA THR A 160 -9.81 7.19 15.30
C THR A 160 -11.20 6.60 15.45
N TRP A 161 -11.31 5.37 15.98
CA TRP A 161 -12.58 4.74 16.29
C TRP A 161 -13.43 5.54 17.29
N LEU A 162 -12.82 5.98 18.40
CA LEU A 162 -13.48 6.86 19.38
C LEU A 162 -13.94 8.17 18.74
N GLY A 163 -13.11 8.78 17.90
CA GLY A 163 -13.42 10.00 17.15
C GLY A 163 -14.63 9.83 16.23
N ILE A 164 -14.71 8.72 15.49
CA ILE A 164 -15.84 8.38 14.62
C ILE A 164 -17.13 8.24 15.43
N ILE A 165 -17.07 7.52 16.57
CA ILE A 165 -18.24 7.33 17.45
C ILE A 165 -18.73 8.65 18.02
N LEU A 166 -17.81 9.45 18.55
CA LEU A 166 -18.12 10.72 19.18
C LEU A 166 -18.71 11.69 18.15
N SER A 167 -18.09 11.78 16.97
CA SER A 167 -18.60 12.60 15.85
C SER A 167 -19.99 12.17 15.42
N THR A 168 -20.22 10.87 15.26
CA THR A 168 -21.55 10.34 14.89
C THR A 168 -22.60 10.64 15.97
N ALA A 169 -22.23 10.51 17.25
CA ALA A 169 -23.12 10.81 18.37
C ALA A 169 -23.47 12.31 18.47
N LEU A 170 -22.50 13.20 18.22
CA LEU A 170 -22.71 14.64 18.17
C LEU A 170 -23.62 15.03 17.00
N LEU A 171 -23.33 14.52 15.80
CA LEU A 171 -24.15 14.76 14.60
C LEU A 171 -25.59 14.30 14.81
N TYR A 172 -25.80 13.13 15.42
CA TYR A 172 -27.13 12.65 15.76
C TYR A 172 -27.86 13.57 16.75
N ARG A 173 -27.17 14.04 17.80
CA ARG A 173 -27.75 14.98 18.77
C ARG A 173 -28.13 16.30 18.11
N MET A 174 -27.24 16.86 17.29
CA MET A 174 -27.46 18.12 16.59
C MET A 174 -28.61 18.01 15.58
N GLY A 175 -28.65 16.95 14.76
CA GLY A 175 -29.73 16.72 13.81
C GLY A 175 -31.10 16.62 14.51
N ARG A 176 -31.17 15.98 15.68
CA ARG A 176 -32.42 15.95 16.48
C ARG A 176 -32.80 17.28 17.11
N ALA A 177 -31.85 18.18 17.35
CA ALA A 177 -32.13 19.50 17.88
C ALA A 177 -32.67 20.45 16.81
N ILE A 178 -32.22 20.29 15.55
CA ILE A 178 -32.65 21.11 14.41
C ILE A 178 -34.00 20.65 13.84
N LEU A 179 -34.27 19.34 13.84
CA LEU A 179 -35.53 18.76 13.33
C LEU A 179 -36.70 18.83 14.31
N LYS A 180 -36.49 19.37 15.51
CA LYS A 180 -37.54 19.70 16.47
C LYS A 180 -37.93 21.16 16.33
#